data_AF-A0A2A8SEY6-F1
#
_entry.id   AF-A0A2A8SEY6-F1
#
_cell.length_a   1.000
_cell.length_b   1.000
_cell.length_c   1.000
_cell.angle_alpha   90.00
_cell.angle_beta   90.00
_cell.angle_gamma   90.00
#
_symmetry.space_group_name_H-M   'P 1'
#
loop_
_entity.id
_entity.type
_entity.pdbx_description
1 polymer ?
#
loop_
_entity_poly.entity_id
_entity_poly.type
_entity_poly.pdbx_seq_one_letter_code
_entity_poly.pdbx_strand_id
1 'polypeptide(L)'
;MKCEKGSVMLEILVSLSLLMMTVSLLLPQTLLIMQERKNIQLRYNAQLFLKEAAATYMYHHVISPVIEKQYENVTYRIQWQDEKVCVRWKDIKRREIERCRYVKK
;
A
#
# COMPACT_ATOMS: atom_id res chain seq x y z
N MET A 1 -15.43 47.89 -32.61
CA MET A 1 -15.51 47.17 -31.31
C MET A 1 -16.27 45.83 -31.45
N LYS A 2 -15.77 44.89 -32.28
CA LYS A 2 -16.40 43.57 -32.54
C LYS A 2 -15.47 42.37 -32.28
N CYS A 3 -14.16 42.60 -32.11
CA CYS A 3 -13.15 41.55 -32.00
C CYS A 3 -12.82 41.12 -30.54
N GLU A 4 -13.21 41.89 -29.53
CA GLU A 4 -12.89 41.58 -28.12
C GLU A 4 -13.54 40.29 -27.63
N LYS A 5 -14.78 40.01 -28.05
CA LYS A 5 -15.51 38.79 -27.67
C LYS A 5 -14.86 37.51 -28.24
N GLY A 6 -14.21 37.61 -29.39
CA GLY A 6 -13.48 36.50 -30.01
C GLY A 6 -12.17 36.16 -29.28
N SER A 7 -11.45 37.18 -28.80
CA SER A 7 -10.22 36.99 -28.00
C SER A 7 -10.54 36.29 -26.68
N VAL A 8 -11.56 36.76 -25.96
CA VAL A 8 -11.97 36.18 -24.67
C VAL A 8 -12.40 34.72 -24.81
N MET A 9 -13.14 34.38 -25.86
CA MET A 9 -13.55 32.99 -26.11
C MET A 9 -12.33 32.09 -26.38
N LEU A 10 -11.33 32.59 -27.10
CA LEU A 10 -10.10 31.85 -27.40
C LEU A 10 -9.23 31.67 -26.16
N GLU A 11 -9.09 32.71 -25.34
CA GLU A 11 -8.41 32.64 -24.04
C GLU A 11 -9.06 31.65 -23.08
N ILE A 12 -10.40 31.60 -23.04
CA ILE A 12 -11.15 30.61 -22.25
C ILE A 12 -10.88 29.19 -22.77
N LEU A 13 -10.89 28.98 -24.09
CA LEU A 13 -10.61 27.66 -24.68
C LEU A 13 -9.19 27.20 -24.38
N VAL A 14 -8.20 28.08 -24.51
CA VAL A 14 -6.80 27.77 -24.18
C VAL A 14 -6.68 27.45 -22.69
N SER A 15 -7.25 28.27 -21.82
CA SER A 15 -7.21 28.05 -20.37
C SER A 15 -7.88 26.72 -19.98
N LEU A 16 -9.04 26.41 -20.56
CA LEU A 16 -9.74 25.15 -20.31
C LEU A 16 -8.93 23.94 -20.81
N SER A 17 -8.29 24.05 -21.98
CA SER A 17 -7.46 22.97 -22.52
C SER A 17 -6.26 22.65 -21.62
N LEU A 18 -5.60 23.68 -21.09
CA LEU A 18 -4.50 23.54 -20.13
C LEU A 18 -4.99 22.93 -18.81
N LEU A 19 -6.17 23.36 -18.32
CA LEU A 19 -6.77 22.79 -17.11
C LEU A 19 -7.11 21.31 -17.30
N MET A 20 -7.71 20.94 -18.43
CA MET A 20 -8.01 19.54 -18.73
C MET A 20 -6.74 18.69 -18.84
N MET A 21 -5.68 19.23 -19.46
CA MET A 21 -4.39 18.55 -19.56
C MET A 21 -3.77 18.32 -18.18
N THR A 22 -3.76 19.34 -17.31
CA THR A 22 -3.21 19.20 -15.95
C THR A 22 -4.00 18.20 -15.10
N VAL A 23 -5.33 18.24 -15.14
CA VAL A 23 -6.18 17.26 -14.43
C VAL A 23 -5.92 15.84 -14.93
N SER A 24 -5.81 15.65 -16.26
CA SER A 24 -5.55 14.33 -16.85
C SER A 24 -4.21 13.71 -16.44
N LEU A 25 -3.22 14.54 -16.10
CA LEU A 25 -1.90 14.10 -15.64
C LEU A 25 -1.87 13.88 -14.12
N LEU A 26 -2.45 14.81 -13.35
CA LEU A 26 -2.37 14.78 -11.88
C LEU A 26 -3.26 13.70 -11.27
N LEU A 27 -4.44 13.45 -11.83
CA LEU A 27 -5.39 12.49 -11.29
C LEU A 27 -4.86 11.04 -11.28
N PRO A 28 -4.33 10.47 -12.39
CA PRO A 28 -3.78 9.13 -12.35
C PRO A 28 -2.55 9.03 -11.44
N GLN A 29 -1.70 10.05 -11.40
CA GLN A 29 -0.52 10.07 -10.52
C GLN A 29 -0.88 10.06 -9.04
N THR A 30 -1.85 10.88 -8.64
CA THR A 30 -2.32 10.93 -7.24
C THR A 30 -2.96 9.62 -6.81
N LEU A 31 -3.75 8.98 -7.67
CA LEU A 31 -4.32 7.67 -7.41
C LEU A 31 -3.23 6.59 -7.19
N LEU A 32 -2.18 6.58 -8.01
CA LEU A 32 -1.06 5.66 -7.84
C LEU A 32 -0.34 5.89 -6.50
N ILE A 33 -0.09 7.14 -6.13
CA ILE A 33 0.55 7.48 -4.84
C ILE A 33 -0.34 7.05 -3.66
N MET A 34 -1.65 7.27 -3.73
CA MET A 34 -2.58 6.84 -2.68
C MET A 34 -2.60 5.32 -2.51
N GLN A 35 -2.52 4.56 -3.61
CA GLN A 35 -2.39 3.11 -3.56
C GLN A 35 -1.07 2.69 -2.91
N GLU A 36 0.06 3.29 -3.30
CA GLU A 36 1.35 2.93 -2.69
C GLU A 36 1.43 3.26 -1.20
N ARG A 37 0.85 4.38 -0.76
CA ARG A 37 0.77 4.73 0.67
C ARG A 37 0.03 3.67 1.49
N LYS A 38 -1.12 3.19 1.00
CA LYS A 38 -1.85 2.10 1.64
C LYS A 38 -1.03 0.80 1.65
N ASN A 39 -0.29 0.49 0.57
CA ASN A 39 0.59 -0.69 0.53
C ASN A 39 1.72 -0.61 1.56
N ILE A 40 2.28 0.59 1.78
CA ILE A 40 3.29 0.84 2.81
C ILE A 40 2.71 0.55 4.21
N GLN A 41 1.48 1.00 4.49
CA GLN A 41 0.80 0.71 5.76
C GLN A 41 0.60 -0.80 5.97
N LEU A 42 0.19 -1.55 4.94
CA LEU A 42 0.07 -3.02 5.03
C LEU A 42 1.43 -3.69 5.32
N ARG A 43 2.50 -3.24 4.66
CA ARG A 43 3.86 -3.74 4.90
C ARG A 43 4.33 -3.43 6.32
N TYR A 44 4.01 -2.25 6.83
CA TYR A 44 4.34 -1.87 8.20
C TYR A 44 3.64 -2.79 9.22
N ASN A 45 2.35 -3.06 9.03
CA ASN A 45 1.60 -3.98 9.88
C ASN A 45 2.15 -5.41 9.82
N ALA A 46 2.48 -5.91 8.63
CA ALA A 46 3.14 -7.21 8.49
C ALA A 46 4.48 -7.26 9.25
N GLN A 47 5.26 -6.18 9.21
CA GLN A 47 6.52 -6.09 9.95
C GLN A 47 6.31 -6.05 11.47
N LEU A 48 5.25 -5.40 11.96
CA LEU A 48 4.88 -5.44 13.37
C LEU A 48 4.56 -6.87 13.81
N PHE A 49 3.75 -7.61 13.04
CA PHE A 49 3.43 -9.00 13.35
C PHE A 49 4.66 -9.91 13.32
N LEU A 50 5.59 -9.69 12.38
CA LEU A 50 6.87 -10.41 12.36
C LEU A 50 7.72 -10.12 13.61
N LYS A 51 7.75 -8.86 14.07
CA LYS A 51 8.47 -8.48 15.30
C LYS A 51 7.85 -9.12 16.53
N GLU A 52 6.52 -9.08 16.63
CA GLU A 52 5.77 -9.68 17.72
C GLU A 52 6.02 -11.19 17.80
N ALA A 53 5.85 -11.90 16.67
CA ALA A 53 6.10 -13.35 16.61
C ALA A 53 7.54 -13.70 16.98
N ALA A 54 8.53 -12.95 16.48
CA ALA A 54 9.93 -13.15 16.83
C ALA A 54 10.18 -12.89 18.34
N ALA A 55 9.56 -11.85 18.92
CA ALA A 55 9.68 -11.57 20.35
C ALA A 55 9.02 -12.66 21.20
N THR A 56 7.82 -13.13 20.84
CA THR A 56 7.16 -14.25 21.53
C THR A 56 8.05 -15.48 21.56
N TYR A 57 8.72 -15.79 20.45
CA TYR A 57 9.68 -16.88 20.40
C TYR A 57 10.91 -16.66 21.28
N MET A 58 11.50 -15.45 21.26
CA MET A 58 12.67 -15.14 22.09
C MET A 58 12.39 -15.23 23.60
N TYR A 59 11.21 -14.79 24.05
CA TYR A 59 10.88 -14.74 25.49
C TYR A 59 10.20 -15.99 26.03
N HIS A 60 9.33 -16.63 25.24
CA HIS A 60 8.49 -17.74 25.71
C HIS A 60 8.82 -19.07 25.03
N HIS A 61 9.67 -19.07 24.00
CA HIS A 61 10.00 -20.24 23.17
C HIS A 61 8.77 -20.97 22.59
N VAL A 62 7.64 -20.26 22.49
CA VAL A 62 6.40 -20.80 21.93
C VAL A 62 6.39 -20.60 20.42
N ILE A 63 6.28 -21.70 19.68
CA ILE A 63 6.06 -21.72 18.23
C ILE A 63 4.60 -22.10 17.99
N SER A 64 3.78 -21.14 17.58
CA SER A 64 2.44 -21.44 17.06
C SER A 64 2.53 -21.71 15.56
N PRO A 65 2.12 -22.88 15.05
CA PRO A 65 2.41 -23.28 13.68
C PRO A 65 1.79 -22.35 12.63
N VAL A 66 0.55 -21.88 12.86
CA VAL A 66 -0.15 -20.91 12.02
C VAL A 66 -0.96 -19.97 12.90
N ILE A 67 -0.79 -18.67 12.72
CA ILE A 67 -1.62 -17.64 13.36
C ILE A 67 -2.27 -16.80 12.26
N GLU A 68 -3.58 -16.62 12.31
CA GLU A 68 -4.28 -15.67 11.46
C GLU A 68 -4.66 -14.43 12.28
N LYS A 69 -4.21 -13.25 11.85
CA LYS A 69 -4.56 -11.97 12.45
C LYS A 69 -5.31 -11.13 11.44
N GLN A 70 -6.44 -10.56 11.85
CA GLN A 70 -7.22 -9.65 11.03
C GLN A 70 -6.99 -8.22 11.50
N TYR A 71 -6.63 -7.33 10.57
CA TYR A 71 -6.47 -5.90 10.84
C TYR A 71 -7.04 -5.09 9.67
N GLU A 72 -7.96 -4.17 9.93
CA GLU A 72 -8.58 -3.28 8.92
C GLU A 72 -9.04 -4.03 7.65
N ASN A 73 -9.69 -5.19 7.83
CA ASN A 73 -10.16 -6.11 6.76
C ASN A 73 -9.07 -6.82 5.94
N VAL A 74 -7.81 -6.79 6.37
CA VAL A 74 -6.75 -7.61 5.79
C VAL A 74 -6.39 -8.74 6.74
N THR A 75 -6.42 -9.97 6.22
CA THR A 75 -5.99 -11.16 6.95
C THR A 75 -4.50 -11.38 6.70
N TYR A 76 -3.74 -11.42 7.79
CA TYR A 76 -2.33 -11.74 7.82
C TYR A 76 -2.17 -13.17 8.34
N ARG A 77 -1.61 -14.04 7.52
CA ARG A 77 -1.29 -15.43 7.89
C ARG A 77 0.18 -15.51 8.27
N ILE A 78 0.46 -15.78 9.53
CA ILE A 78 1.79 -15.94 10.10
C ILE A 78 2.09 -17.44 10.17
N GLN A 79 3.19 -17.87 9.57
CA GLN A 79 3.61 -19.28 9.54
C GLN A 79 5.08 -19.38 9.92
N TRP A 80 5.40 -20.36 10.76
CA TRP A 80 6.78 -20.71 11.06
C TRP A 80 7.28 -21.76 10.08
N GLN A 81 8.51 -21.57 9.60
CA GLN A 81 9.25 -22.51 8.76
C GLN A 81 10.64 -22.65 9.38
N ASP A 82 10.96 -23.78 10.00
CA ASP A 82 12.24 -24.10 10.65
C ASP A 82 12.95 -22.92 11.36
N GLU A 83 13.77 -22.15 10.64
CA GLU A 83 14.59 -21.03 11.15
C GLU A 83 14.04 -19.63 10.80
N LYS A 84 12.83 -19.54 10.26
CA LYS A 84 12.22 -18.27 9.86
C LYS A 84 10.71 -18.24 10.15
N VAL A 85 10.23 -17.03 10.43
CA VAL A 85 8.79 -16.74 10.50
C VAL A 85 8.41 -15.92 9.26
N CYS A 86 7.33 -16.31 8.59
CA CYS A 86 6.83 -15.68 7.39
C CYS A 86 5.41 -15.14 7.63
N VAL A 87 5.12 -13.95 7.12
CA VAL A 87 3.78 -13.36 7.12
C VAL A 87 3.34 -13.18 5.67
N ARG A 88 2.15 -13.69 5.37
CA ARG A 88 1.48 -13.58 4.07
C ARG A 88 0.23 -12.73 4.18
N TRP A 89 0.01 -11.86 3.22
CA TRP A 89 -1.20 -11.04 3.11
C TRP A 89 -1.48 -10.68 1.65
N LYS A 90 -2.67 -10.16 1.38
CA LYS A 90 -3.04 -9.62 0.06
C LYS A 90 -2.83 -8.11 0.03
N ASP A 91 -2.12 -7.62 -0.98
CA ASP A 91 -1.99 -6.18 -1.23
C ASP A 91 -3.28 -5.56 -1.79
N ILE A 92 -3.29 -4.25 -2.05
CA ILE A 92 -4.46 -3.55 -2.59
C ILE A 92 -4.87 -4.06 -3.97
N LYS A 93 -3.91 -4.58 -4.74
CA LYS A 93 -4.13 -5.20 -6.05
C LYS A 93 -4.47 -6.69 -5.92
N ARG A 94 -4.77 -7.17 -4.70
CA ARG A 94 -5.08 -8.56 -4.34
C ARG A 94 -3.98 -9.56 -4.66
N ARG A 95 -2.73 -9.09 -4.82
CA ARG A 95 -1.56 -9.95 -4.99
C ARG A 95 -1.14 -10.49 -3.64
N GLU A 96 -0.85 -11.77 -3.58
CA GLU A 96 -0.30 -12.38 -2.37
C GLU A 96 1.16 -11.95 -2.22
N ILE A 97 1.48 -11.37 -1.08
CA ILE A 97 2.81 -10.92 -0.71
C ILE A 97 3.25 -11.70 0.52
N GLU A 98 4.49 -12.17 0.50
CA GLU A 98 5.13 -12.83 1.62
C GLU A 98 6.33 -12.00 2.11
N ARG A 99 6.49 -11.89 3.42
CA ARG A 99 7.72 -11.40 4.06
C ARG A 99 8.14 -12.34 5.16
N CYS A 100 9.41 -12.73 5.13
CA CYS A 100 10.00 -13.60 6.13
C CYS A 100 11.09 -12.89 6.93
N ARG A 101 11.29 -13.34 8.16
CA ARG A 101 12.39 -12.94 9.03
C ARG A 101 13.01 -14.19 9.62
N TYR A 102 14.34 -14.30 9.51
CA TYR A 102 15.11 -15.33 10.18
C TYR A 102 15.14 -15.07 11.68
N VAL A 103 14.94 -16.13 12.45
CA VAL A 103 15.03 -16.12 13.90
C VAL A 103 15.94 -17.29 14.25
N LYS A 104 17.15 -17.00 14.76
CA LYS A 104 18.02 -18.06 15.26
C LYS A 104 17.31 -18.75 16.42
N LYS A 105 17.10 -20.05 16.26
CA LYS A 105 16.64 -20.96 17.28
C LYS A 105 17.73 -21.23 18.31
#